data_AF-A0A3L7YHT9-F1
#
_entry.id   AF-A0A3L7YHT9-F1
#
_cell.length_a   1.000
_cell.length_b   1.000
_cell.length_c   1.000
_cell.angle_alpha   90.00
_cell.angle_beta   90.00
_cell.angle_gamma   90.00
#
_symmetry.space_group_name_H-M   'P 1'
#
loop_
_entity.id
_entity.type
_entity.pdbx_description
1 polymer ?
#
loop_
_entity_poly.entity_id
_entity_poly.type
_entity_poly.pdbx_seq_one_letter_code
_entity_poly.pdbx_strand_id
1 'polypeptide(L)'
;MLQRSSQRDARGAILATLLTILGIALLPAGSYVVYVLVWLAVATAGAASGYAPLTLARRGLIALPFTLAALPLIFIRGDELIWSGALGSAQLSISGAGLRIFLTAAVKSWISVQVGTILVRRYPIESIVGSLRALKLPDAIATGAGLTVR
;
A
#
# COMPACT_ATOMS: atom_id res chain seq x y z
N MET A 1 26.50 20.95 -23.20
CA MET A 1 27.18 19.71 -22.80
C MET A 1 26.34 19.00 -21.74
N LEU A 2 25.77 17.85 -22.11
CA LEU A 2 25.58 16.64 -21.30
C LEU A 2 24.79 16.72 -19.97
N GLN A 3 23.46 16.63 -20.05
CA GLN A 3 22.67 15.79 -19.13
C GLN A 3 21.59 15.01 -19.90
N ARG A 4 22.02 14.08 -20.75
CA ARG A 4 21.21 12.89 -21.04
C ARG A 4 21.39 11.97 -19.84
N SER A 5 20.73 12.28 -18.73
CA SER A 5 20.58 11.29 -17.66
C SER A 5 19.87 10.10 -18.30
N SER A 6 20.47 8.92 -18.17
CA SER A 6 19.86 7.66 -18.58
C SER A 6 18.52 7.52 -17.84
N GLN A 7 17.42 7.97 -18.45
CA GLN A 7 16.09 7.74 -17.90
C GLN A 7 15.83 6.24 -18.01
N ARG A 8 16.04 5.52 -16.91
CA ARG A 8 15.62 4.12 -16.81
C ARG A 8 14.12 4.09 -17.00
N ASP A 9 13.66 3.26 -17.94
CA ASP A 9 12.24 3.05 -18.20
C ASP A 9 11.56 2.51 -16.92
N ALA A 10 10.67 3.34 -16.35
CA ALA A 10 9.95 3.02 -15.12
C ALA A 10 8.55 2.42 -15.41
N ARG A 11 8.12 2.32 -16.67
CA ARG A 11 6.76 1.88 -17.05
C ARG A 11 6.44 0.50 -16.47
N GLY A 12 7.36 -0.45 -16.62
CA GLY A 12 7.18 -1.81 -16.09
C GLY A 12 7.03 -1.82 -14.56
N ALA A 13 7.83 -1.02 -13.85
CA ALA A 13 7.76 -0.92 -12.40
C ALA A 13 6.49 -0.21 -11.92
N ILE A 14 6.03 0.82 -12.64
CA ILE A 14 4.75 1.49 -12.40
C ILE A 14 3.58 0.51 -12.58
N LEU A 15 3.54 -0.20 -13.70
CA LEU A 15 2.50 -1.19 -13.96
C LEU A 15 2.52 -2.31 -12.93
N ALA A 16 3.70 -2.85 -12.59
CA ALA A 16 3.83 -3.86 -11.54
C ALA A 16 3.33 -3.33 -10.18
N THR A 17 3.65 -2.08 -9.84
CA THR A 17 3.18 -1.43 -8.60
C THR A 17 1.67 -1.32 -8.58
N LEU A 18 1.07 -0.80 -9.66
CA LEU A 18 -0.38 -0.62 -9.77
C LEU A 18 -1.12 -1.96 -9.76
N LEU A 19 -0.65 -2.94 -10.52
CA LEU A 19 -1.23 -4.29 -10.55
C LEU A 19 -1.14 -4.98 -9.19
N THR A 20 -0.04 -4.79 -8.46
CA THR A 20 0.12 -5.36 -7.12
C THR A 20 -0.86 -4.71 -6.14
N ILE A 21 -0.94 -3.38 -6.11
CA ILE A 21 -1.87 -2.64 -5.24
C ILE A 21 -3.32 -3.00 -5.57
N LEU A 22 -3.68 -2.99 -6.85
CA LEU A 22 -5.03 -3.31 -7.30
C LEU A 22 -5.39 -4.78 -7.01
N GLY A 23 -4.46 -5.70 -7.26
CA GLY A 23 -4.62 -7.12 -6.94
C GLY A 23 -4.93 -7.32 -5.46
N ILE A 24 -4.10 -6.76 -4.57
CA ILE A 24 -4.34 -6.80 -3.13
C ILE A 24 -5.66 -6.12 -2.75
N ALA A 25 -6.02 -5.01 -3.38
CA ALA A 25 -7.27 -4.31 -3.10
C ALA A 25 -8.50 -5.17 -3.40
N LEU A 26 -8.47 -5.94 -4.50
CA LEU A 26 -9.55 -6.83 -4.94
C LEU A 26 -9.68 -8.11 -4.12
N LEU A 27 -8.66 -8.50 -3.34
CA LEU A 27 -8.71 -9.70 -2.51
C LEU A 27 -9.82 -9.60 -1.44
N PRO A 28 -10.64 -10.65 -1.24
CA PRO A 28 -11.62 -10.71 -0.16
C PRO A 28 -10.98 -10.53 1.22
N ALA A 29 -11.70 -9.91 2.14
CA ALA A 29 -11.24 -9.76 3.51
C ALA A 29 -10.99 -11.12 4.18
N GLY A 30 -9.88 -11.22 4.91
CA GLY A 30 -9.45 -12.49 5.53
C GLY A 30 -8.58 -13.39 4.65
N SER A 31 -8.18 -12.96 3.45
CA SER A 31 -7.26 -13.72 2.57
C SER A 31 -5.79 -13.68 3.05
N TYR A 32 -5.55 -13.96 4.33
CA TYR A 32 -4.27 -13.72 5.01
C TYR A 32 -3.08 -14.44 4.37
N VAL A 33 -3.26 -15.71 3.98
CA VAL A 33 -2.20 -16.49 3.31
C VAL A 33 -1.76 -15.80 2.02
N VAL A 34 -2.71 -15.31 1.23
CA VAL A 34 -2.40 -14.64 -0.04
C VAL A 34 -1.69 -13.31 0.22
N TYR A 35 -2.07 -12.55 1.25
CA TYR A 35 -1.35 -11.33 1.62
C TYR A 35 0.10 -11.61 2.02
N VAL A 36 0.35 -12.70 2.77
CA VAL A 36 1.72 -13.12 3.11
C VAL A 36 2.52 -13.49 1.87
N LEU A 37 1.94 -14.26 0.94
CA LEU A 37 2.60 -14.62 -0.32
C LEU A 37 2.94 -13.39 -1.16
N VAL A 38 2.01 -12.43 -1.28
CA VAL A 38 2.27 -11.18 -1.98
C VAL A 38 3.36 -10.37 -1.29
N TRP A 39 3.34 -10.27 0.04
CA TRP A 39 4.39 -9.59 0.79
C TRP A 39 5.76 -10.25 0.59
N LEU A 40 5.84 -11.59 0.60
CA LEU A 40 7.07 -12.31 0.31
C LEU A 40 7.59 -12.02 -1.10
N ALA A 41 6.72 -11.97 -2.11
CA ALA A 41 7.10 -11.59 -3.47
C ALA A 41 7.64 -10.15 -3.56
N VAL A 42 7.02 -9.21 -2.83
CA VAL A 42 7.49 -7.82 -2.74
C VAL A 42 8.83 -7.73 -2.00
N ALA A 43 8.98 -8.48 -0.91
CA ALA A 43 10.20 -8.52 -0.12
C ALA A 43 11.38 -9.13 -0.89
N THR A 44 11.16 -10.21 -1.66
CA THR A 44 12.19 -10.81 -2.50
C THR A 44 12.58 -9.91 -3.67
N ALA A 45 11.61 -9.27 -4.33
CA ALA A 45 11.90 -8.26 -5.36
C ALA A 45 12.68 -7.06 -4.80
N GLY A 46 12.32 -6.60 -3.60
CA GLY A 46 13.04 -5.54 -2.87
C GLY A 46 14.47 -5.96 -2.51
N ALA A 47 14.66 -7.17 -1.99
CA ALA A 47 15.97 -7.72 -1.66
C ALA A 47 16.87 -7.86 -2.89
N ALA A 48 16.33 -8.36 -4.00
CA ALA A 48 17.03 -8.42 -5.29
C ALA A 48 17.42 -7.03 -5.84
N SER A 49 16.78 -5.98 -5.34
CA SER A 49 17.08 -4.57 -5.65
C SER A 49 18.07 -3.93 -4.67
N GLY A 50 18.57 -4.66 -3.67
CA GLY A 50 19.47 -4.14 -2.63
C GLY A 50 18.77 -3.50 -1.43
N TYR A 51 17.44 -3.61 -1.29
CA TYR A 51 16.73 -3.12 -0.12
C TYR A 51 16.54 -4.24 0.92
N ALA A 52 17.00 -4.01 2.15
CA ALA A 52 16.78 -4.95 3.24
C ALA A 52 15.26 -5.09 3.55
N PRO A 53 14.69 -6.31 3.53
CA PRO A 53 13.26 -6.53 3.75
C PRO A 53 12.73 -5.94 5.06
N LEU A 54 13.51 -6.03 6.13
CA LEU A 54 13.12 -5.52 7.45
C LEU A 54 13.02 -4.00 7.49
N THR A 55 13.88 -3.29 6.77
CA THR A 55 13.83 -1.83 6.65
C THR A 55 12.58 -1.40 5.88
N LEU A 56 12.18 -2.18 4.86
CA LEU A 56 10.97 -1.93 4.09
C LEU A 56 9.71 -2.15 4.95
N ALA A 57 9.67 -3.27 5.69
CA ALA A 57 8.63 -3.58 6.66
C ALA A 57 8.42 -2.46 7.70
N ARG A 58 9.51 -1.93 8.28
CA ARG A 58 9.46 -0.81 9.22
C ARG A 58 8.93 0.47 8.59
N ARG A 59 9.29 0.77 7.34
CA ARG A 59 8.76 1.95 6.63
C ARG A 59 7.28 1.84 6.30
N GLY A 60 6.78 0.62 6.13
CA GLY A 60 5.35 0.39 5.99
C GLY A 60 4.53 0.88 7.20
N LEU A 61 5.13 1.04 8.39
CA LEU A 61 4.45 1.58 9.57
C LEU A 61 3.94 3.01 9.39
N ILE A 62 4.41 3.74 8.37
CA ILE A 62 3.83 5.03 7.96
C ILE A 62 2.34 4.89 7.59
N ALA A 63 1.89 3.68 7.23
CA ALA A 63 0.48 3.39 6.95
C ALA A 63 -0.40 3.34 8.21
N LEU A 64 0.18 3.18 9.42
CA LEU A 64 -0.56 3.02 10.67
C LEU A 64 -1.72 4.01 10.89
N PRO A 65 -1.55 5.35 10.73
CA PRO A 65 -2.66 6.29 10.92
C PRO A 65 -3.88 5.97 10.03
N PHE A 66 -3.66 5.49 8.80
CA PHE A 66 -4.74 5.10 7.90
C PHE A 66 -5.42 3.80 8.34
N THR A 67 -4.68 2.88 8.94
CA THR A 67 -5.25 1.63 9.49
C THR A 67 -6.11 1.88 10.72
N LEU A 68 -5.71 2.84 11.56
CA LEU A 68 -6.45 3.21 12.76
C LEU A 68 -7.83 3.79 12.44
N ALA A 69 -8.05 4.33 11.24
CA ALA A 69 -9.37 4.76 10.80
C ALA A 69 -10.40 3.61 10.74
N ALA A 70 -9.94 2.36 10.56
CA ALA A 70 -10.80 1.18 10.57
C ALA A 70 -11.00 0.59 11.99
N LEU A 71 -10.28 1.08 13.00
CA LEU A 71 -10.34 0.58 14.38
C LEU A 71 -11.77 0.60 14.97
N PRO A 72 -12.60 1.65 14.76
CA PRO A 72 -13.96 1.67 15.28
C PRO A 72 -14.84 0.52 14.77
N LEU A 73 -14.52 -0.05 13.59
CA LEU A 73 -15.30 -1.16 13.02
C LEU A 73 -15.24 -2.43 13.87
N ILE A 74 -14.23 -2.58 14.72
CA ILE A 74 -14.14 -3.71 15.67
C ILE A 74 -15.28 -3.65 16.69
N PHE A 75 -15.73 -2.44 17.04
CA PHE A 75 -16.65 -2.20 18.15
C PHE A 75 -18.08 -1.85 17.72
N ILE A 76 -18.25 -1.32 16.51
CA ILE A 76 -19.56 -0.86 16.00
C ILE A 76 -20.32 -1.99 15.31
N ARG A 77 -19.60 -2.99 14.78
CA ARG A 77 -20.23 -4.14 14.14
C ARG A 77 -20.82 -5.10 15.17
N GLY A 78 -22.04 -5.56 14.90
CA GLY A 78 -22.73 -6.57 15.72
C GLY A 78 -22.66 -7.99 15.15
N ASP A 79 -22.08 -8.19 13.97
CA ASP A 79 -21.92 -9.47 13.31
C ASP A 79 -20.72 -10.26 13.88
N GLU A 80 -20.86 -11.58 14.01
CA GLU A 80 -19.82 -12.50 14.50
C GLU A 80 -19.24 -12.06 15.85
N LEU A 81 -20.08 -11.94 16.88
CA LEU A 81 -19.69 -11.49 18.21
C LEU A 81 -18.65 -12.44 18.83
N ILE A 82 -17.42 -11.96 18.99
CA ILE A 82 -16.34 -12.71 19.64
C ILE A 82 -16.39 -12.50 21.15
N TRP A 83 -16.73 -11.28 21.58
CA TRP A 83 -16.81 -10.92 22.98
C TRP A 83 -17.77 -9.75 23.19
N SER A 84 -18.44 -9.73 24.34
CA SER A 84 -19.23 -8.58 24.78
C SER A 84 -19.07 -8.42 26.28
N GLY A 85 -18.83 -7.19 26.73
CA GLY A 85 -18.75 -6.84 28.13
C GLY A 85 -19.05 -5.36 28.38
N ALA A 86 -19.42 -5.05 29.61
CA ALA A 86 -19.59 -3.66 30.03
C ALA A 86 -18.22 -3.07 30.41
N LEU A 87 -17.86 -1.94 29.82
CA LEU A 87 -16.72 -1.14 30.23
C LEU A 87 -17.27 0.14 30.90
N GLY A 88 -17.48 0.07 32.22
CA GLY A 88 -18.18 1.13 32.95
C GLY A 88 -19.67 1.18 32.56
N SER A 89 -20.15 2.33 32.08
CA SER A 89 -21.53 2.52 31.59
C SER A 89 -21.72 2.20 30.11
N ALA A 90 -20.64 1.95 29.36
CA ALA A 90 -20.71 1.63 27.94
C ALA A 90 -20.70 0.11 27.72
N GLN A 91 -21.62 -0.40 26.89
CA GLN A 91 -21.53 -1.77 26.38
C GLN A 91 -20.53 -1.80 25.23
N LEU A 92 -19.46 -2.56 25.39
CA LEU A 92 -18.46 -2.77 24.36
C LEU A 92 -18.59 -4.19 23.81
N SER A 93 -18.81 -4.28 22.50
CA SER A 93 -18.81 -5.55 21.77
C SER A 93 -17.59 -5.61 20.87
N ILE A 94 -17.01 -6.79 20.70
CA ILE A 94 -15.92 -7.05 19.76
C ILE A 94 -16.48 -7.97 18.68
N SER A 95 -16.57 -7.46 17.46
CA SER A 95 -16.97 -8.21 16.28
C SER A 95 -15.77 -8.86 15.59
N GLY A 96 -15.88 -10.15 15.31
CA GLY A 96 -14.93 -10.91 14.51
C GLY A 96 -14.87 -10.44 13.07
N ALA A 97 -16.02 -10.08 12.48
CA ALA A 97 -16.07 -9.49 11.16
C ALA A 97 -15.40 -8.09 11.14
N GLY A 98 -15.65 -7.27 12.16
CA GLY A 98 -14.99 -5.98 12.35
C GLY A 98 -13.47 -6.11 12.48
N LEU A 99 -12.99 -7.06 13.30
CA LEU A 99 -11.58 -7.38 13.44
C LEU A 99 -10.96 -7.86 12.12
N ARG A 100 -11.66 -8.72 11.38
CA ARG A 100 -11.21 -9.24 10.08
C ARG A 100 -11.01 -8.12 9.07
N ILE A 101 -11.93 -7.16 9.02
CA ILE A 101 -11.84 -5.99 8.14
C ILE A 101 -10.70 -5.08 8.57
N PHE A 102 -10.57 -4.79 9.87
CA PHE A 102 -9.49 -3.98 10.40
C PHE A 102 -8.12 -4.58 10.05
N LEU A 103 -7.90 -5.86 10.35
CA LEU A 103 -6.64 -6.55 10.06
C LEU A 103 -6.37 -6.62 8.55
N THR A 104 -7.41 -6.86 7.75
CA THR A 104 -7.29 -6.84 6.29
C THR A 104 -6.84 -5.47 5.81
N ALA A 105 -7.53 -4.40 6.21
CA ALA A 105 -7.19 -3.04 5.82
C ALA A 105 -5.77 -2.68 6.25
N ALA A 106 -5.36 -3.10 7.45
CA ALA A 106 -4.02 -2.89 7.97
C ALA A 106 -2.94 -3.54 7.11
N VAL A 107 -3.11 -4.82 6.76
CA VAL A 107 -2.16 -5.54 5.92
C VAL A 107 -2.12 -4.96 4.49
N LYS A 108 -3.29 -4.66 3.90
CA LYS A 108 -3.39 -4.11 2.54
C LYS A 108 -2.65 -2.76 2.43
N SER A 109 -2.88 -1.85 3.36
CA SER A 109 -2.23 -0.53 3.35
C SER A 109 -0.72 -0.65 3.62
N TRP A 110 -0.34 -1.51 4.57
CA TRP A 110 1.06 -1.76 4.91
C TRP A 110 1.87 -2.30 3.74
N ILE A 111 1.34 -3.27 2.97
CA ILE A 111 2.00 -3.79 1.77
C ILE A 111 2.04 -2.71 0.68
N SER A 112 0.94 -1.98 0.46
CA SER A 112 0.86 -0.95 -0.60
C SER A 112 1.91 0.15 -0.42
N VAL A 113 2.15 0.59 0.82
CA VAL A 113 3.21 1.57 1.12
C VAL A 113 4.60 1.03 0.81
N GLN A 114 4.85 -0.26 1.09
CA GLN A 114 6.14 -0.90 0.77
C GLN A 114 6.40 -0.92 -0.74
N VAL A 115 5.41 -1.31 -1.54
CA VAL A 115 5.52 -1.35 -3.01
C VAL A 115 5.79 0.06 -3.56
N GLY A 116 5.02 1.07 -3.12
CA GLY A 116 5.24 2.46 -3.53
C GLY A 116 6.61 3.00 -3.12
N THR A 117 7.08 2.65 -1.91
CA THR A 117 8.40 3.06 -1.42
C THR A 117 9.52 2.46 -2.27
N ILE A 118 9.40 1.21 -2.73
CA ILE A 118 10.38 0.60 -3.64
C ILE A 118 10.44 1.39 -4.95
N LEU A 119 9.28 1.73 -5.53
CA LEU A 119 9.20 2.47 -6.79
C LEU A 119 9.92 3.83 -6.69
N VAL A 120 9.56 4.64 -5.70
CA VAL A 120 10.11 6.00 -5.51
C VAL A 120 11.59 5.97 -5.15
N ARG A 121 12.07 4.91 -4.49
CA ARG A 121 13.51 4.75 -4.18
C ARG A 121 14.34 4.27 -5.36
N ARG A 122 13.74 3.52 -6.29
CA ARG A 122 14.46 2.89 -7.41
C ARG A 122 14.51 3.78 -8.65
N TYR A 123 13.52 4.66 -8.80
CA TYR A 123 13.37 5.52 -9.98
C TYR A 123 13.29 7.00 -9.57
N PRO A 124 14.09 7.89 -10.18
CA PRO A 124 14.00 9.31 -9.92
C PRO A 124 12.67 9.89 -10.44
N ILE A 125 12.19 10.97 -9.83
CA ILE A 125 10.83 11.51 -10.09
C ILE A 125 10.59 11.85 -11.56
N GLU A 126 11.62 12.33 -12.27
CA GLU A 126 11.55 12.69 -13.68
C GLU A 126 11.28 11.47 -14.56
N SER A 127 11.88 10.32 -14.21
CA SER A 127 11.65 9.05 -14.92
C SER A 127 10.25 8.49 -14.64
N ILE A 128 9.73 8.69 -13.43
CA ILE A 128 8.36 8.30 -13.06
C ILE A 128 7.36 9.14 -13.85
N VAL A 129 7.47 10.47 -13.79
CA VAL A 129 6.58 11.40 -14.50
C VAL A 129 6.67 11.20 -16.02
N GLY A 130 7.89 11.03 -16.56
CA GLY A 130 8.10 10.74 -17.98
C GLY A 130 7.45 9.43 -18.41
N SER A 131 7.55 8.38 -17.58
CA SER A 131 6.93 7.08 -17.84
C SER A 131 5.41 7.11 -17.72
N LEU A 132 4.86 7.86 -16.77
CA LEU A 132 3.40 8.07 -16.64
C LEU A 132 2.83 8.79 -17.85
N ARG A 133 3.52 9.83 -18.35
CA ARG A 133 3.13 10.54 -19.59
C ARG A 133 3.18 9.60 -20.79
N ALA A 134 4.20 8.75 -20.88
CA ALA A 134 4.33 7.79 -21.95
C ALA A 134 3.30 6.64 -21.90
N LEU A 135 2.75 6.34 -20.73
CA LEU A 135 1.61 5.43 -20.56
C LEU A 135 0.26 6.07 -20.97
N LYS A 136 0.26 7.29 -21.53
CA LYS A 136 -0.93 8.04 -21.96
C LYS A 136 -1.97 8.23 -20.85
N LEU A 137 -1.51 8.38 -19.60
CA LEU A 137 -2.39 8.87 -18.53
C LEU A 137 -2.92 10.26 -18.92
N PRO A 138 -4.21 10.57 -18.66
CA PRO A 138 -4.83 11.81 -19.10
C PRO A 138 -3.97 13.03 -18.71
N ASP A 139 -3.77 13.98 -19.63
CA ASP A 139 -2.88 15.14 -19.44
C ASP A 139 -3.21 15.96 -18.18
N ALA A 140 -4.43 15.84 -17.64
CA ALA A 140 -4.81 16.41 -16.35
C ALA A 140 -3.91 15.95 -15.19
N ILE A 141 -3.53 14.67 -15.14
CA ILE A 141 -2.66 14.11 -14.09
C ILE A 141 -1.20 14.52 -14.32
N ALA A 142 -0.75 14.50 -15.59
CA ALA A 142 0.62 14.84 -15.96
C ALA A 142 0.94 16.34 -15.85
N THR A 143 -0.05 17.20 -16.09
CA THR A 143 0.09 18.66 -16.03
C THR A 143 0.08 19.17 -14.58
N GLY A 144 -0.80 18.63 -13.73
CA GLY A 144 -0.82 18.97 -12.30
C GLY A 144 0.49 18.64 -11.57
N ALA A 145 1.03 17.43 -11.79
CA ALA A 145 2.30 17.02 -11.17
C ALA A 145 3.52 17.80 -11.71
N GLY A 146 3.49 18.22 -12.99
CA GLY A 146 4.58 19.00 -13.60
C GLY A 146 4.65 20.45 -13.14
N LEU A 147 3.53 21.05 -12.72
CA LEU A 147 3.47 22.42 -12.23
C LEU A 147 4.04 22.59 -10.82
N THR A 148 3.94 21.56 -9.97
CA THR A 148 4.45 21.60 -8.58
C THR A 148 5.93 21.23 -8.44
N VAL A 149 6.56 20.69 -9.49
CA VAL A 149 7.95 20.18 -9.46
C VAL A 149 8.92 21.13 -10.17
N ARG A 150 8.44 22.23 -10.75
CA ARG A 150 9.28 23.35 -11.20
C ARG A 150 9.60 24.29 -10.05
#